data_AF-A0A382JYJ0-F1
#
_entry.id   AF-A0A382JYJ0-F1
#
_cell.length_a   1.000
_cell.length_b   1.000
_cell.length_c   1.000
_cell.angle_alpha   90.00
_cell.angle_beta   90.00
_cell.angle_gamma   90.00
#
_symmetry.space_group_name_H-M   'P 1'
#
loop_
_entity.id
_entity.type
_entity.pdbx_description
1 polymer ?
#
loop_
_entity_poly.entity_id
_entity_poly.type
_entity_poly.pdbx_seq_one_letter_code
_entity_poly.pdbx_strand_id
1 'polypeptide(L)' 'IVLITGIGAFFGATMFPPEPTGNIFFFIIGIEGLAAGAMLTMIAQTMLPEAFEQGGSIIGLSTLAGFLSALVVKIVAA' A
#
# COMPACT_ATOMS: atom_id res chain seq x y z
N ILE A 1 -8.93 -10.77 -8.23
CA ILE A 1 -7.79 -10.38 -7.36
C ILE A 1 -7.91 -10.91 -5.94
N VAL A 2 -9.07 -10.81 -5.28
CA VAL A 2 -9.24 -11.12 -3.85
C VAL A 2 -8.74 -12.52 -3.46
N LEU A 3 -9.08 -13.56 -4.22
CA LEU A 3 -8.60 -14.92 -3.95
C LEU A 3 -7.07 -15.05 -4.12
N ILE A 4 -6.52 -14.44 -5.17
CA ILE A 4 -5.08 -14.48 -5.47
C ILE A 4 -4.29 -13.70 -4.41
N THR A 5 -4.77 -12.52 -4.00
CA THR A 5 -4.17 -11.74 -2.92
C THR A 5 -4.30 -12.44 -1.58
N GLY A 6 -5.42 -13.13 -1.32
CA GLY A 6 -5.61 -13.90 -0.10
C GLY A 6 -4.63 -15.07 0.01
N ILE A 7 -4.43 -15.83 -1.07
CA ILE A 7 -3.43 -16.90 -1.14
C ILE A 7 -2.02 -16.33 -0.97
N GLY A 8 -1.69 -15.23 -1.65
CA GLY A 8 -0.40 -14.55 -1.51
C GLY A 8 -0.12 -14.05 -0.09
N ALA A 9 -1.13 -13.47 0.57
CA ALA A 9 -1.02 -13.01 1.95
C ALA A 9 -0.83 -14.17 2.94
N PHE A 10 -1.53 -15.31 2.71
CA PHE A 10 -1.35 -16.51 3.51
C PHE A 10 0.09 -17.04 3.42
N PHE A 11 0.63 -17.19 2.21
CA PHE A 11 2.01 -17.61 2.02
C PHE A 11 3.00 -16.59 2.63
N GLY A 12 2.77 -15.29 2.43
CA GLY A 12 3.60 -14.23 3.02
C GLY A 12 3.64 -14.31 4.56
N ALA A 13 2.48 -14.47 5.21
CA ALA A 13 2.39 -14.57 6.67
C ALA A 13 3.12 -15.80 7.24
N THR A 14 3.21 -16.91 6.49
CA THR A 14 3.94 -18.12 6.94
C THR A 14 5.45 -18.05 6.72
N MET A 15 5.90 -17.29 5.71
CA MET A 15 7.32 -17.20 5.34
C MET A 15 8.07 -16.08 6.06
N PHE A 16 7.37 -15.00 6.46
CA PHE A 16 7.97 -13.85 7.12
C PHE A 16 7.63 -13.84 8.62
N PRO A 17 8.58 -14.22 9.51
CA PRO A 17 8.34 -14.21 10.94
C PRO A 17 8.21 -12.77 11.48
N PRO A 18 7.32 -12.52 12.47
CA PRO A 18 7.09 -11.18 13.04
C PRO A 18 8.28 -10.61 13.84
N GLU A 19 9.26 -11.43 14.22
CA GLU A 19 10.48 -11.00 14.91
C GLU A 19 11.74 -11.44 14.12
N PRO A 20 12.11 -10.72 13.04
CA PRO A 20 13.28 -11.06 12.25
C PRO A 20 14.56 -10.69 13.02
N THR A 21 15.30 -11.68 13.51
CA THR A 21 16.61 -11.46 14.14
C THR A 21 17.73 -11.80 13.15
N GLY A 22 18.60 -10.84 12.84
CA GLY A 22 19.77 -11.04 11.96
C GLY A 22 19.57 -10.58 10.50
N ASN A 23 20.33 -11.15 9.56
CA ASN A 23 20.43 -10.68 8.16
C ASN A 23 19.11 -10.68 7.37
N ILE A 24 18.14 -11.49 7.80
CA ILE A 24 16.78 -11.57 7.24
C ILE A 24 15.99 -10.26 7.40
N PHE A 25 16.28 -9.47 8.44
CA PHE A 25 15.65 -8.17 8.66
C PHE A 25 15.89 -7.19 7.52
N PHE A 26 17.13 -7.11 7.01
CA PHE A 26 17.49 -6.24 5.90
C PHE A 26 16.77 -6.62 4.61
N PHE A 27 16.60 -7.91 4.35
CA PHE A 27 15.88 -8.39 3.16
C PHE A 27 14.38 -8.05 3.23
N ILE A 28 13.74 -8.24 4.38
CA ILE A 28 12.30 -7.95 4.55
C ILE A 28 12.03 -6.46 4.35
N ILE A 29 12.81 -5.58 4.98
CA ILE A 29 12.68 -4.13 4.80
C ILE A 29 12.95 -3.72 3.36
N GLY A 30 13.90 -4.36 2.68
CA GLY A 30 14.16 -4.12 1.26
C GLY A 30 12.95 -4.44 0.39
N ILE A 31 12.27 -5.55 0.65
CA ILE A 31 11.06 -5.97 -0.07
C ILE A 31 9.89 -5.03 0.23
N GLU A 32 9.65 -4.71 1.50
CA GLU A 32 8.58 -3.78 1.90
C GLU A 32 8.80 -2.38 1.32
N GLY A 33 10.04 -1.88 1.36
CA GLY A 33 10.42 -0.59 0.78
C GLY A 33 10.23 -0.55 -0.73
N LEU A 34 10.63 -1.60 -1.44
CA LEU A 34 10.36 -1.74 -2.89
C LEU A 34 8.85 -1.73 -3.14
N ALA A 35 8.09 -2.57 -2.43
CA ALA A 35 6.66 -2.69 -2.63
C ALA A 35 5.92 -1.37 -2.38
N ALA A 36 6.30 -0.64 -1.32
CA ALA A 36 5.79 0.70 -1.04
C ALA A 36 6.12 1.68 -2.19
N GLY A 37 7.36 1.67 -2.68
CA GLY A 37 7.78 2.51 -3.81
C GLY A 37 6.98 2.22 -5.10
N ALA A 38 6.78 0.95 -5.42
CA ALA A 38 6.01 0.53 -6.60
C ALA A 38 4.57 1.05 -6.56
N MET A 39 3.91 1.02 -5.39
CA MET A 39 2.57 1.59 -5.22
C MET A 39 2.57 3.12 -5.43
N LEU A 40 3.55 3.84 -4.88
CA LEU A 40 3.65 5.30 -5.05
C LEU A 40 3.87 5.70 -6.51
N THR A 41 4.73 4.98 -7.26
CA THR A 41 4.96 5.25 -8.69
C THR A 41 3.69 5.02 -9.51
N MET A 42 2.95 3.93 -9.27
CA MET A 42 1.68 3.67 -9.94
C MET A 42 0.64 4.77 -9.67
N ILE A 43 0.56 5.23 -8.41
CA ILE A 43 -0.35 6.32 -8.05
C ILE A 43 0.03 7.61 -8.80
N ALA A 44 1.32 7.96 -8.81
CA ALA A 44 1.81 9.19 -9.42
C ALA A 44 1.70 9.20 -10.96
N GLN A 45 1.97 8.07 -11.61
CA GLN A 45 2.10 8.02 -13.07
C GLN A 45 0.78 7.80 -13.80
N THR A 46 -0.13 6.98 -13.27
CA THR A 46 -1.34 6.60 -14.01
C THR A 46 -2.62 6.87 -13.22
N MET A 47 -2.68 6.49 -11.95
CA MET A 47 -3.92 6.64 -11.18
C MET A 47 -4.32 8.11 -10.97
N LEU A 48 -3.38 9.00 -10.62
CA LEU A 48 -3.68 10.41 -10.42
C LEU A 48 -4.00 11.14 -11.74
N PRO A 49 -3.17 11.04 -12.81
CA PRO A 49 -3.46 11.72 -14.06
C PRO A 49 -4.79 11.30 -14.68
N GLU A 50 -5.06 9.99 -14.77
CA GLU A 50 -6.30 9.47 -15.34
C GLU A 50 -7.52 9.89 -14.51
N ALA A 51 -7.39 9.92 -13.17
CA ALA A 51 -8.47 10.37 -12.30
C ALA A 51 -8.77 11.86 -12.51
N PHE A 52 -7.75 12.72 -12.62
CA PHE A 52 -7.96 14.15 -12.89
C PHE A 52 -8.58 14.41 -14.26
N GLU A 53 -8.19 13.66 -15.29
CA GLU A 53 -8.78 13.76 -16.63
C GLU A 53 -10.26 13.36 -16.65
N GLN A 54 -10.64 12.29 -15.94
CA GLN A 54 -12.01 11.76 -15.97
C GLN A 54 -12.96 12.44 -14.98
N GLY A 55 -12.49 12.81 -13.78
CA GLY A 55 -13.34 13.29 -12.69
C GLY A 55 -13.21 14.77 -12.33
N GLY A 56 -12.27 15.50 -12.95
CA GLY A 56 -12.09 16.93 -12.74
C GLY A 56 -11.84 17.32 -11.27
N SER A 57 -12.44 18.44 -10.83
CA SER A 57 -12.15 19.06 -9.53
C SER A 57 -12.55 18.21 -8.30
N ILE A 58 -13.57 17.35 -8.43
CA ILE A 58 -14.09 16.54 -7.31
C ILE A 58 -13.08 15.48 -6.84
N ILE A 59 -12.18 15.05 -7.72
CA ILE A 59 -11.20 14.00 -7.44
C ILE A 59 -10.22 14.40 -6.35
N GLY A 60 -9.86 15.68 -6.26
CA GLY A 60 -9.02 16.18 -5.17
C GLY A 60 -9.68 15.98 -3.80
N LEU A 61 -10.97 16.32 -3.67
CA LEU A 61 -11.73 16.15 -2.44
C LEU A 61 -11.94 14.67 -2.09
N SER A 62 -12.24 13.82 -3.06
CA SER A 62 -12.40 12.37 -2.80
C SER A 62 -11.08 11.71 -2.42
N THR A 63 -9.96 12.11 -3.03
CA THR A 63 -8.62 11.60 -2.69
C THR A 63 -8.22 12.03 -1.27
N LEU A 64 -8.48 13.29 -0.90
CA LEU A 64 -8.24 13.78 0.45
C LEU A 64 -9.10 13.04 1.49
N ALA A 65 -10.38 12.79 1.20
CA ALA A 65 -11.25 12.01 2.07
C ALA A 65 -10.74 10.57 2.25
N GLY A 66 -10.29 9.91 1.17
CA GLY A 66 -9.66 8.60 1.23
C GLY A 66 -8.40 8.59 2.10
N PHE A 67 -7.49 9.55 1.89
CA PHE A 67 -6.28 9.68 2.71
C PHE A 67 -6.60 9.92 4.19
N LEU A 68 -7.56 10.80 4.51
CA LEU A 68 -8.00 11.02 5.89
C LEU A 68 -8.55 9.73 6.51
N SER A 69 -9.37 8.97 5.78
CA SER A 69 -9.93 7.72 6.29
C SER A 69 -8.83 6.70 6.64
N ALA A 70 -7.81 6.56 5.78
CA ALA A 70 -6.67 5.70 6.03
C ALA A 70 -5.85 6.15 7.25
N LEU A 71 -5.69 7.47 7.42
CA LEU A 71 -4.99 8.05 8.56
C LEU A 71 -5.77 7.80 9.86
N VAL A 72 -7.09 7.97 9.86
CA VAL A 72 -7.97 7.66 11.00
C VAL A 72 -7.85 6.19 11.38
N VAL A 73 -7.94 5.27 10.42
CA VAL A 73 -7.77 3.83 10.69
C VAL A 73 -6.39 3.55 11.30
N LYS A 74 -5.33 4.16 10.78
CA LYS A 74 -3.98 4.01 11.34
C LYS A 74 -3.90 4.53 12.78
N ILE A 75 -4.49 5.69 13.08
CA ILE A 75 -4.47 6.25 14.44
C ILE A 75 -5.27 5.39 15.41
N VAL A 76 -6.41 4.86 14.99
CA VAL A 76 -7.29 4.05 15.86
C VAL A 76 -6.74 2.63 16.06
N ALA A 77 -6.04 2.07 15.08
CA ALA A 77 -5.47 0.72 15.13
C ALA A 77 -4.01 0.67 15.63
N ALA A 78 -3.37 1.82 15.88
CA ALA A 78 -2.03 1.94 16.47
C ALA A 78 -2.11 1.96 18.00
#